data_AF-A0AAN7UTA9-F1
#
_entry.id   AF-A0AAN7UTA9-F1
#
_cell.length_a   1.000
_cell.length_b   1.000
_cell.length_c   1.000
_cell.angle_alpha   90.00
_cell.angle_beta   90.00
_cell.angle_gamma   90.00
#
_symmetry.space_group_name_H-M   'P 1'
#
loop_
_entity.id
_entity.type
_entity.pdbx_description
1 polymer ?
#
loop_
_entity_poly.entity_id
_entity_poly.type
_entity_poly.pdbx_seq_one_letter_code
_entity_poly.pdbx_strand_id
1 'polypeptide(L)'
;MAAQLDESLHQLQQLGGLIQSAIADYVKLKQSSVENAESNLPEKSLFDAQRTLLAASGLLTELVSQPQNRLLEASSQYFEARALHIVADKRIPDILAQSGDAGVAVISLSSIVGIEPRKLCKSQSEHELGRMPASKDVAPSLATYAVRNG
;
A
#
# COMPACT_ATOMS: atom_id res chain seq x y z
N MET A 1 24.13 23.34 8.74
CA MET A 1 23.84 22.41 7.63
C MET A 1 24.67 21.13 7.75
N ALA A 2 26.01 21.19 7.86
CA ALA A 2 26.85 19.99 8.09
C ALA A 2 26.50 19.24 9.40
N ALA A 3 26.39 19.94 10.52
CA ALA A 3 26.05 19.32 11.82
C ALA A 3 24.67 18.61 11.85
N GLN A 4 23.70 19.10 11.08
CA GLN A 4 22.38 18.48 10.97
C GLN A 4 22.40 17.21 10.10
N LEU A 5 23.29 17.19 9.11
CA LEU A 5 23.50 16.03 8.25
C LEU A 5 24.17 14.89 9.04
N ASP A 6 25.16 15.23 9.87
CA ASP A 6 25.83 14.27 10.75
C ASP A 6 24.87 13.66 11.78
N GLU A 7 23.94 14.46 12.33
CA GLU A 7 22.90 13.99 13.25
C GLU A 7 21.92 13.03 12.57
N SER A 8 21.42 13.37 11.37
CA SER A 8 20.50 12.49 10.62
C SER A 8 21.15 11.16 10.21
N LEU A 9 22.43 11.17 9.83
CA LEU A 9 23.17 9.94 9.52
C LEU A 9 23.33 9.04 10.76
N HIS A 10 23.62 9.64 11.92
CA HIS A 10 23.70 8.90 13.18
C HIS A 10 22.33 8.32 13.57
N GLN A 11 21.25 9.10 13.46
CA GLN A 11 19.89 8.64 13.70
C GLN A 11 19.51 7.48 12.78
N LEU A 12 19.89 7.54 11.50
CA LEU A 12 19.64 6.48 10.52
C LEU A 12 20.34 5.17 10.91
N GLN A 13 21.60 5.24 11.38
CA GLN A 13 22.34 4.08 11.87
C GLN A 13 21.70 3.47 13.12
N GLN A 14 21.30 4.30 14.09
CA GLN A 14 20.60 3.84 15.29
C GLN A 14 19.26 3.18 14.96
N LEU A 15 18.51 3.78 14.03
CA LEU A 15 17.25 3.24 13.55
C LEU A 15 17.44 1.87 12.87
N GLY A 16 18.49 1.72 12.06
CA GLY A 16 18.84 0.44 11.45
C GLY A 16 19.07 -0.67 12.49
N GLY A 17 19.81 -0.35 13.56
CA GLY A 17 20.00 -1.27 14.69
C GLY A 17 18.69 -1.66 15.37
N LEU A 18 17.82 -0.69 15.65
CA LEU A 18 16.52 -0.92 16.27
C LEU A 18 15.59 -1.77 15.38
N ILE A 19 15.54 -1.51 14.08
CA ILE A 19 14.77 -2.32 13.11
C ILE A 19 15.27 -3.76 13.14
N GLN A 20 16.59 -3.98 13.10
CA GLN A 20 17.16 -5.32 13.09
C GLN A 20 16.81 -6.10 14.36
N SER A 21 16.87 -5.46 15.53
CA SER A 21 16.45 -6.07 16.80
C SER A 21 14.95 -6.38 16.81
N ALA A 22 14.10 -5.44 16.39
CA ALA A 22 12.65 -5.63 16.36
C ALA A 22 12.23 -6.74 15.37
N ILE A 23 12.93 -6.91 14.24
CA ILE A 23 12.72 -8.04 13.32
C ILE A 23 13.04 -9.36 14.02
N ALA A 24 14.18 -9.45 14.70
CA ALA A 24 14.60 -10.66 15.40
C ALA A 24 13.58 -11.05 16.48
N ASP A 25 13.10 -10.09 17.27
CA ASP A 25 12.06 -10.31 18.28
C ASP A 25 10.73 -10.74 17.66
N TYR A 26 10.29 -10.05 16.61
CA TYR A 26 9.04 -10.39 15.91
C TYR A 26 9.07 -11.82 15.34
N VAL A 27 10.17 -12.22 14.69
CA VAL A 27 10.32 -13.58 14.12
C VAL A 27 10.28 -14.63 15.23
N LYS A 28 11.03 -14.42 16.31
CA LYS A 28 11.07 -15.33 17.46
C LYS A 28 9.69 -15.51 18.10
N LEU A 29 9.01 -14.40 18.38
CA LEU A 29 7.69 -14.39 19.03
C LEU A 29 6.59 -14.96 18.12
N LYS A 30 6.70 -14.73 16.81
CA LYS A 30 5.73 -15.27 15.85
C LYS A 30 5.88 -16.79 15.71
N GLN A 31 7.11 -17.30 15.73
CA GLN A 31 7.37 -18.75 15.72
C GLN A 31 6.80 -19.42 16.98
N SER A 32 7.01 -18.86 18.17
CA SER A 32 6.44 -19.41 19.41
C SER A 32 4.91 -19.26 19.51
N SER A 33 4.33 -18.23 18.88
CA SER A 33 2.87 -18.04 18.86
C SER A 33 2.15 -19.05 17.96
N VAL A 34 2.77 -19.52 16.87
CA VAL A 34 2.20 -20.58 16.01
C VAL A 34 2.05 -21.90 16.77
N GLU A 35 2.90 -22.15 17.76
CA GLU A 35 2.85 -23.34 18.61
C GLU A 35 1.73 -23.28 19.68
N ASN A 36 1.20 -22.08 19.99
CA ASN A 36 0.25 -21.82 21.08
C ASN A 36 -1.12 -21.31 20.57
N ALA A 37 -1.59 -21.81 19.43
CA ALA A 37 -2.73 -21.29 18.65
C ALA A 37 -4.14 -21.46 19.28
N GLU A 38 -4.29 -21.38 20.60
CA GLU A 38 -5.60 -21.45 21.28
C GLU A 38 -6.22 -20.07 21.56
N SER A 39 -5.52 -18.96 21.29
CA SER A 39 -6.08 -17.61 21.47
C SER A 39 -5.90 -16.73 20.23
N ASN A 40 -6.99 -16.12 19.76
CA ASN A 40 -7.05 -15.25 18.57
C ASN A 40 -6.39 -13.87 18.77
N LEU A 41 -5.74 -13.62 19.90
CA LEU A 41 -5.11 -12.34 20.22
C LEU A 41 -3.59 -12.51 20.23
N PRO A 42 -2.83 -11.71 19.48
CA PRO A 42 -1.38 -11.77 19.53
C PRO A 42 -0.92 -11.42 20.94
N GLU A 43 0.09 -12.14 21.42
CA GLU A 43 0.77 -11.82 22.68
C GLU A 43 1.24 -10.36 22.63
N LYS A 44 1.11 -9.62 23.74
CA LYS A 44 1.44 -8.19 23.82
C LYS A 44 2.84 -7.88 23.26
N SER A 45 3.80 -8.76 23.53
CA SER A 45 5.19 -8.68 23.03
C SER A 45 5.26 -8.71 21.49
N LEU A 46 4.49 -9.59 20.84
CA LEU A 46 4.41 -9.68 19.39
C LEU A 46 3.78 -8.42 18.78
N PHE A 47 2.73 -7.91 19.41
CA PHE A 47 2.09 -6.65 19.02
C PHE A 47 3.04 -5.46 19.15
N ASP A 48 3.79 -5.36 20.25
CA ASP A 48 4.74 -4.27 20.49
C ASP A 48 5.91 -4.32 19.48
N ALA A 49 6.42 -5.52 19.15
CA ALA A 49 7.42 -5.70 18.09
C ALA A 49 6.89 -5.26 16.72
N GLN A 50 5.66 -5.66 16.37
CA GLN A 50 5.01 -5.23 15.13
C GLN A 50 4.83 -3.70 15.07
N ARG A 51 4.35 -3.10 16.16
CA ARG A 51 4.14 -1.66 16.27
C ARG A 51 5.45 -0.90 16.14
N THR A 52 6.53 -1.42 16.73
CA THR A 52 7.87 -0.85 16.63
C THR A 52 8.36 -0.85 15.19
N LEU A 53 8.18 -1.94 14.45
CA LEU A 53 8.54 -2.01 13.03
C LEU A 53 7.77 -1.00 12.18
N LEU A 54 6.47 -0.83 12.43
CA LEU A 54 5.63 0.16 11.72
C LEU A 54 6.03 1.60 12.05
N ALA A 55 6.40 1.88 13.30
CA ALA A 55 6.89 3.22 13.68
C ALA A 55 8.27 3.49 13.05
N ALA A 56 9.15 2.50 13.06
CA ALA A 56 10.49 2.61 12.51
C ALA A 56 10.49 2.80 10.99
N SER A 57 9.57 2.18 10.26
CA SER A 57 9.41 2.42 8.81
C SER A 57 9.00 3.86 8.52
N GLY A 58 8.08 4.43 9.30
CA GLY A 58 7.70 5.84 9.20
C GLY A 58 8.87 6.80 9.45
N LEU A 59 9.65 6.53 10.50
CA LEU A 59 10.85 7.33 10.81
C LEU A 59 11.94 7.18 9.74
N LEU A 60 12.09 5.99 9.16
CA LEU A 60 13.02 5.75 8.06
C LEU A 60 12.65 6.61 6.86
N THR A 61 11.36 6.64 6.50
CA THR A 61 10.86 7.53 5.44
C THR A 61 11.17 9.00 5.74
N GLU A 62 10.95 9.45 6.97
CA GLU A 62 11.22 10.84 7.35
C GLU A 62 12.72 11.22 7.22
N LEU A 63 13.62 10.32 7.61
CA LEU A 63 15.06 10.58 7.58
C LEU A 63 15.67 10.57 6.17
N VAL A 64 15.05 9.85 5.22
CA VAL A 64 15.61 9.67 3.86
C VAL A 64 14.87 10.48 2.79
N SER A 65 13.62 10.86 3.03
CA SER A 65 12.81 11.56 2.05
C SER A 65 13.03 13.06 2.06
N GLN A 66 12.96 13.67 0.87
CA GLN A 66 12.87 15.12 0.76
C GLN A 66 11.42 15.56 1.02
N PRO A 67 11.18 16.57 1.89
CA PRO A 67 9.81 17.01 2.24
C PRO A 67 8.96 17.39 1.02
N GLN A 68 9.59 17.93 -0.03
CA GLN A 68 8.94 18.31 -1.28
C GLN A 68 8.35 17.09 -2.01
N ASN A 69 9.10 15.99 -2.06
CA ASN A 69 8.65 14.74 -2.68
C ASN A 69 7.49 14.13 -1.88
N ARG A 70 7.58 14.16 -0.55
CA ARG A 70 6.51 13.69 0.35
C ARG A 70 5.21 14.45 0.17
N LEU A 71 5.29 15.76 -0.05
CA LEU A 71 4.11 16.58 -0.32
C LEU A 71 3.45 16.21 -1.65
N LEU A 72 4.25 15.95 -2.69
CA LEU A 72 3.76 15.49 -3.99
C LEU A 72 3.13 14.09 -3.89
N GLU A 73 3.76 13.16 -3.18
CA GLU A 73 3.24 11.82 -2.91
C GLU A 73 1.89 11.89 -2.17
N ALA A 74 1.84 12.61 -1.04
CA ALA A 74 0.62 12.75 -0.24
C ALA A 74 -0.50 13.44 -1.01
N SER A 75 -0.17 14.45 -1.83
CA SER A 75 -1.16 15.10 -2.70
C SER A 75 -1.69 14.16 -3.79
N SER A 76 -0.85 13.23 -4.27
CA SER A 76 -1.25 12.24 -5.28
C SER A 76 -2.22 11.19 -4.72
N GLN A 77 -2.11 10.86 -3.42
CA GLN A 77 -3.03 9.94 -2.74
C GLN A 77 -4.50 10.39 -2.77
N TYR A 78 -4.78 11.70 -2.93
CA TYR A 78 -6.14 12.19 -3.12
C TYR A 78 -6.82 11.57 -4.35
N PHE A 79 -6.08 11.40 -5.45
CA PHE A 79 -6.63 10.82 -6.67
C PHE A 79 -6.95 9.34 -6.49
N GLU A 80 -6.09 8.60 -5.79
CA GLU A 80 -6.32 7.19 -5.45
C GLU A 80 -7.54 7.03 -4.53
N ALA A 81 -7.62 7.83 -3.46
CA ALA A 81 -8.74 7.81 -2.52
C ALA A 81 -10.07 8.14 -3.23
N ARG A 82 -10.06 9.14 -4.13
CA ARG A 82 -11.24 9.51 -4.93
C ARG A 82 -11.63 8.40 -5.91
N ALA A 83 -10.65 7.76 -6.56
CA ALA A 83 -10.93 6.63 -7.44
C ALA A 83 -11.55 5.46 -6.66
N LEU A 84 -10.98 5.10 -5.50
CA LEU A 84 -11.51 4.05 -4.64
C LEU A 84 -12.92 4.37 -4.13
N HIS A 85 -13.18 5.63 -3.77
CA HIS A 85 -14.52 6.08 -3.39
C HIS A 85 -15.54 5.87 -4.51
N ILE A 86 -15.21 6.27 -5.75
CA ILE A 86 -16.09 6.06 -6.92
C ILE A 86 -16.32 4.57 -7.16
N VAL A 87 -15.26 3.76 -7.08
CA VAL A 87 -15.33 2.29 -7.24
C VAL A 87 -16.27 1.65 -6.22
N ALA A 88 -16.17 2.07 -4.96
CA ALA A 88 -17.04 1.60 -3.89
C ALA A 88 -18.49 2.09 -4.05
N ASP A 89 -18.70 3.38 -4.34
CA ASP A 89 -20.03 3.98 -4.56
C ASP A 89 -20.79 3.28 -5.70
N LYS A 90 -20.09 2.98 -6.80
CA LYS A 90 -20.66 2.28 -7.96
C LYS A 90 -20.73 0.76 -7.80
N ARG A 91 -20.31 0.22 -6.65
CA ARG A 91 -20.27 -1.22 -6.37
C ARG A 91 -19.59 -2.01 -7.49
N ILE A 92 -18.54 -1.43 -8.08
CA ILE A 92 -17.75 -2.08 -9.14
C ILE A 92 -17.22 -3.45 -8.67
N PRO A 93 -16.74 -3.62 -7.41
CA PRO A 93 -16.32 -4.94 -6.93
C PRO A 93 -17.41 -6.00 -7.02
N ASP A 94 -18.67 -5.67 -6.68
CA ASP A 94 -19.79 -6.61 -6.73
C ASP A 94 -20.11 -7.03 -8.19
N ILE A 95 -20.01 -6.09 -9.13
CA ILE A 95 -20.23 -6.34 -10.56
C ILE A 95 -19.12 -7.24 -11.12
N LEU A 96 -17.87 -7.01 -10.73
CA LEU A 96 -16.74 -7.85 -11.12
C LEU A 96 -16.85 -9.26 -10.52
N ALA A 97 -17.25 -9.37 -9.25
CA ALA A 97 -17.40 -10.66 -8.56
C ALA A 97 -18.43 -11.58 -9.24
N GLN A 98 -19.51 -11.01 -9.80
CA GLN A 98 -20.51 -11.76 -10.57
C GLN A 98 -19.96 -12.39 -11.85
N SER A 99 -18.87 -11.85 -12.40
CA SER A 99 -18.26 -12.31 -13.66
C SER A 99 -17.07 -13.26 -13.44
N GLY A 100 -16.69 -13.49 -12.18
CA GLY A 100 -15.57 -14.36 -11.81
C GLY A 100 -14.25 -13.97 -12.49
N ASP A 101 -13.39 -14.96 -12.73
CA ASP A 101 -12.04 -14.74 -13.27
C ASP A 101 -12.02 -14.21 -14.72
N ALA A 102 -13.15 -14.25 -15.44
CA ALA A 102 -13.24 -13.75 -16.80
C ALA A 102 -13.20 -12.21 -16.91
N GLY A 103 -13.45 -11.52 -15.79
CA GLY A 103 -13.53 -10.06 -15.70
C GLY A 103 -14.73 -9.47 -16.45
N VAL A 104 -14.79 -8.13 -16.49
CA VAL A 104 -15.84 -7.40 -17.24
C VAL A 104 -15.20 -6.51 -18.29
N ALA A 105 -15.75 -6.53 -19.51
CA ALA A 105 -15.33 -5.62 -20.57
C ALA A 105 -15.65 -4.16 -20.14
N VAL A 106 -14.67 -3.25 -20.30
CA VAL A 106 -14.80 -1.86 -19.82
C VAL A 106 -16.02 -1.14 -20.42
N ILE A 107 -16.37 -1.44 -21.68
CA ILE A 107 -17.56 -0.86 -22.34
C ILE A 107 -18.85 -1.32 -21.64
N SER A 108 -18.93 -2.61 -21.30
CA SER A 108 -20.07 -3.16 -20.57
C SER A 108 -20.14 -2.60 -19.15
N LEU A 109 -19.00 -2.53 -18.46
CA LEU A 109 -18.91 -1.95 -17.12
C LEU A 109 -19.33 -0.48 -17.13
N SER A 110 -18.85 0.30 -18.10
CA SER A 110 -19.20 1.70 -18.33
C SER A 110 -20.70 1.91 -18.47
N SER A 111 -21.37 1.04 -19.24
CA SER A 111 -22.82 1.06 -19.40
C SER A 111 -23.55 0.79 -18.08
N ILE A 112 -23.09 -0.20 -17.31
CA ILE A 112 -23.70 -0.59 -16.03
C ILE A 112 -23.57 0.52 -14.98
N VAL A 113 -22.40 1.16 -14.87
CA VAL A 113 -22.12 2.14 -13.81
C VAL A 113 -22.39 3.59 -14.21
N GLY A 114 -22.67 3.85 -15.49
CA GLY A 114 -22.93 5.18 -16.04
C GLY A 114 -21.70 6.09 -16.06
N ILE A 115 -20.49 5.53 -16.15
CA ILE A 115 -19.23 6.30 -16.22
C ILE A 115 -18.63 6.11 -17.61
N GLU A 116 -18.21 7.20 -18.25
CA GLU A 116 -17.56 7.17 -19.56
C GLU A 116 -16.36 6.19 -19.59
N PRO A 117 -16.21 5.33 -20.61
CA PRO A 117 -15.18 4.28 -20.63
C PRO A 117 -13.76 4.83 -20.45
N ARG A 118 -13.47 6.00 -21.03
CA ARG A 118 -12.16 6.66 -20.90
C ARG A 118 -11.83 7.05 -19.47
N LYS A 119 -12.82 7.36 -18.64
CA LYS A 119 -12.62 7.72 -17.22
C LYS A 119 -12.38 6.49 -16.35
N LEU A 120 -12.90 5.33 -16.74
CA LEU A 120 -12.59 4.05 -16.12
C LEU A 120 -11.18 3.56 -16.49
N CYS A 121 -10.73 3.84 -17.72
CA CYS A 121 -9.37 3.50 -18.16
C CYS A 121 -8.30 4.47 -17.66
N LYS A 122 -8.59 5.75 -17.44
CA LYS A 122 -7.59 6.75 -17.00
C LYS A 122 -6.99 6.49 -15.60
N SER A 123 -7.63 5.66 -14.78
CA SER A 123 -7.04 5.14 -13.54
C SER A 123 -6.06 3.99 -13.76
N GLN A 124 -5.85 3.54 -15.00
CA GLN A 124 -4.84 2.55 -15.36
C GLN A 124 -3.95 3.12 -16.47
N SER A 125 -2.66 3.13 -16.22
CA SER A 125 -1.62 3.46 -17.20
C SER A 125 -1.87 2.77 -18.56
N GLU A 126 -1.63 3.52 -19.63
CA GLU A 126 -2.06 3.34 -21.03
C GLU A 126 -1.71 2.03 -21.77
N HIS A 127 -1.50 0.88 -21.11
CA HIS A 127 -0.98 -0.31 -21.79
C HIS A 127 -1.86 -1.57 -21.83
N GLU A 128 -3.07 -1.59 -21.25
CA GLU A 128 -3.94 -2.79 -21.29
C GLU A 128 -5.42 -2.47 -21.56
N LEU A 129 -5.74 -2.06 -22.80
CA LEU A 129 -7.13 -2.04 -23.28
C LEU A 129 -7.58 -3.48 -23.58
N GLY A 130 -8.05 -4.20 -22.57
CA GLY A 130 -8.56 -5.56 -22.75
C GLY A 130 -9.78 -5.89 -21.90
N ARG A 131 -9.61 -6.03 -20.59
CA ARG A 131 -10.65 -6.40 -19.63
C ARG A 131 -10.25 -5.95 -18.23
N MET A 132 -11.21 -5.63 -17.38
CA MET A 132 -10.92 -5.33 -15.97
C MET A 132 -10.99 -6.64 -15.17
N PRO A 133 -9.86 -7.13 -14.60
CA PRO A 133 -9.83 -8.40 -13.87
C PRO A 133 -10.52 -8.28 -12.50
N ALA A 134 -11.06 -9.39 -12.00
CA ALA A 134 -11.86 -9.43 -10.78
C ALA A 134 -11.05 -9.53 -9.47
N SER A 135 -9.74 -9.84 -9.48
CA SER A 135 -8.97 -9.97 -8.23
C SER A 135 -7.44 -9.91 -8.35
N LYS A 136 -6.82 -9.50 -7.23
CA LYS A 136 -5.41 -9.34 -6.83
C LYS A 136 -4.57 -8.20 -7.44
N ASP A 137 -4.76 -7.83 -8.70
CA ASP A 137 -3.85 -6.87 -9.37
C ASP A 137 -4.32 -5.41 -9.42
N VAL A 138 -5.47 -5.09 -8.85
CA VAL A 138 -5.98 -3.69 -8.82
C VAL A 138 -5.17 -2.81 -7.87
N ALA A 139 -4.60 -3.38 -6.80
CA ALA A 139 -3.80 -2.64 -5.82
C ALA A 139 -2.29 -2.53 -6.18
N PRO A 140 -1.59 -3.60 -6.65
CA PRO A 140 -0.16 -3.49 -6.96
C PRO A 140 0.14 -2.77 -8.28
N SER A 141 -0.80 -2.66 -9.23
CA SER A 141 -0.53 -1.94 -10.50
C SER A 141 -0.46 -0.42 -10.33
N LEU A 142 -1.13 0.14 -9.31
CA LEU A 142 -1.01 1.57 -8.96
C LEU A 142 0.32 1.87 -8.25
N ALA A 143 0.76 0.97 -7.36
CA ALA A 143 2.05 1.09 -6.67
C ALA A 143 3.27 0.97 -7.62
N THR A 144 3.12 0.22 -8.72
CA THR A 144 4.19 0.03 -9.72
C THR A 144 4.42 1.28 -10.59
N TYR A 145 3.42 2.17 -10.71
CA TYR A 145 3.56 3.40 -11.51
C TYR A 145 4.29 4.53 -10.77
N ALA A 146 4.14 4.60 -9.44
CA ALA A 146 4.82 5.60 -8.60
C ALA A 146 6.35 5.44 -8.56
N VAL A 147 6.86 4.21 -8.73
CA VAL A 147 8.31 3.92 -8.77
C VAL A 147 8.93 4.21 -10.15
N ARG A 148 8.12 4.34 -11.21
CA ARG A 148 8.62 4.44 -12.60
C ARG A 148 8.67 5.87 -13.15
N ASN A 149 8.05 6.84 -12.48
CA ASN A 149 8.03 8.25 -12.90
C ASN A 149 8.36 9.25 -11.77
N GLY A 150 9.01 8.78 -10.70
CA GLY A 150 9.64 9.61 -9.67
C GLY A 150 11.15 9.66 -9.85
#